data_AF-A0A381FNA4-F1
#
_entry.id   AF-A0A381FNA4-F1
#
_cell.length_a   1.000
_cell.length_b   1.000
_cell.length_c   1.000
_cell.angle_alpha   90.00
_cell.angle_beta   90.00
_cell.angle_gamma   90.00
#
_symmetry.space_group_name_H-M   'P 1'
#
loop_
_entity.id
_entity.type
_entity.pdbx_description
1 polymer ?
#
loop_
_entity_poly.entity_id
_entity_poly.type
_entity_poly.pdbx_seq_one_letter_code
_entity_poly.pdbx_strand_id
1 'polypeptide(L)'
;MKKLRVQFLLFVYDKTQKLYRTYFKKKKRQWQFNEKQLLEFHKDSLGRKLGEFYKKHGFTMIPKMENHDVHHLLTGCGTNFEDEIAM
;
A
#
# COMPACT_ATOMS: atom_id res chain seq x y z
N MET A 1 -20.40 -14.08 -13.56
CA MET A 1 -19.03 -14.65 -13.67
C MET A 1 -17.92 -13.70 -13.23
N LYS A 2 -17.83 -12.44 -13.72
CA LYS A 2 -16.77 -11.49 -13.31
C LYS A 2 -16.70 -11.24 -11.79
N LYS A 3 -17.84 -11.11 -11.09
CA LYS A 3 -17.88 -10.94 -9.63
C LYS A 3 -17.29 -12.13 -8.84
N LEU A 4 -17.58 -13.36 -9.25
CA LEU A 4 -17.07 -14.56 -8.56
C LEU A 4 -15.56 -14.70 -8.68
N ARG A 5 -15.01 -14.41 -9.88
CA ARG A 5 -13.57 -14.37 -10.12
C ARG A 5 -12.87 -13.33 -9.23
N VAL A 6 -13.40 -12.12 -9.17
CA VAL A 6 -12.83 -11.05 -8.32
C VAL A 6 -12.87 -11.45 -6.84
N GLN A 7 -13.98 -12.01 -6.37
CA GLN A 7 -14.10 -12.49 -4.99
C GLN A 7 -13.08 -13.59 -4.67
N PHE A 8 -12.87 -14.53 -5.60
CA PHE A 8 -11.84 -15.57 -5.44
C PHE A 8 -10.43 -14.98 -5.38
N LEU A 9 -10.11 -14.03 -6.26
CA LEU A 9 -8.80 -13.36 -6.25
C LEU A 9 -8.55 -12.60 -4.94
N LEU A 10 -9.55 -11.86 -4.45
CA LEU A 10 -9.48 -11.17 -3.16
C LEU A 10 -9.30 -12.15 -1.99
N PHE A 11 -9.99 -13.29 -2.03
CA PHE A 11 -9.83 -14.35 -1.03
C PHE A 11 -8.39 -14.90 -1.04
N VAL A 12 -7.87 -15.27 -2.20
CA VAL A 12 -6.51 -15.79 -2.34
C VAL A 12 -5.50 -14.74 -1.87
N TYR A 13 -5.67 -13.48 -2.27
CA TYR A 13 -4.81 -12.37 -1.87
C TYR A 13 -4.80 -12.19 -0.34
N ASP A 14 -5.95 -12.10 0.32
CA ASP A 14 -6.01 -11.90 1.79
C ASP A 14 -5.28 -13.00 2.56
N LYS A 15 -5.42 -14.26 2.11
CA LYS A 15 -4.74 -15.41 2.75
C LYS A 15 -3.24 -15.41 2.48
N THR A 16 -2.85 -15.23 1.23
CA THR A 16 -1.44 -15.35 0.81
C THR A 16 -0.61 -14.15 1.25
N GLN A 17 -1.16 -12.93 1.25
CA GLN A 17 -0.47 -11.72 1.70
C GLN A 17 -0.07 -11.81 3.18
N LYS A 18 -0.96 -12.32 4.04
CA LYS A 18 -0.67 -12.52 5.48
C LYS A 18 0.46 -13.53 5.70
N LEU A 19 0.42 -14.65 4.97
CA LEU A 19 1.48 -15.67 5.00
C LEU A 19 2.81 -15.06 4.51
N TYR A 20 2.80 -14.39 3.36
CA TYR A 20 3.98 -13.75 2.80
C TYR A 20 4.63 -12.77 3.78
N ARG A 21 3.85 -11.87 4.38
CA ARG A 21 4.34 -10.92 5.39
C ARG A 21 4.92 -11.63 6.62
N THR A 22 4.28 -12.70 7.08
CA THR A 22 4.71 -13.46 8.26
C THR A 22 6.00 -14.21 8.03
N TYR A 23 6.19 -14.83 6.86
CA TYR A 23 7.35 -15.67 6.59
C TYR A 23 8.52 -14.93 5.93
N PHE A 24 8.26 -14.01 5.01
CA PHE A 24 9.29 -13.38 4.18
C PHE A 24 9.64 -11.94 4.59
N LYS A 25 8.79 -11.26 5.37
CA LYS A 25 9.06 -9.90 5.87
C LYS A 25 9.43 -9.88 7.36
N LYS A 26 9.87 -11.01 7.94
CA LYS A 26 10.25 -11.11 9.36
C LYS A 26 11.26 -10.06 9.79
N LYS A 27 12.29 -9.84 8.98
CA LYS A 27 13.38 -8.89 9.25
C LYS A 27 13.07 -7.44 8.86
N LYS A 28 11.94 -7.18 8.18
CA LYS A 28 11.55 -5.81 7.82
C LYS A 28 10.89 -5.12 9.01
N ARG A 29 11.39 -3.92 9.34
CA ARG A 29 10.83 -3.05 10.37
C ARG A 29 9.63 -2.29 9.79
N GLN A 30 8.51 -2.32 10.51
CA GLN A 30 7.37 -1.46 10.21
C GLN A 30 7.72 0.00 10.49
N TRP A 31 7.17 0.91 9.69
CA TRP A 31 7.38 2.33 9.93
C TRP A 31 6.74 2.74 11.26
N GLN A 32 7.34 3.71 11.93
CA GLN A 32 6.90 4.15 13.27
C GLN A 32 5.93 5.33 13.21
N PHE A 33 5.33 5.56 12.04
CA PHE A 33 4.40 6.64 11.77
C PHE A 33 3.10 6.08 11.23
N ASN A 34 1.99 6.76 11.50
CA ASN A 34 0.70 6.51 10.88
C ASN A 34 0.37 7.56 9.81
N GLU A 35 -0.70 7.36 9.06
CA GLU A 35 -1.13 8.20 7.94
C GLU A 35 -1.41 9.64 8.37
N LYS A 36 -1.90 9.83 9.60
CA LYS A 36 -2.16 11.17 10.15
C LYS A 36 -0.86 11.89 10.47
N GLN A 37 0.11 11.19 11.05
CA GLN A 37 1.45 11.74 11.32
C GLN A 37 2.21 12.06 10.03
N LEU A 38 2.02 11.27 8.96
CA LEU A 38 2.56 11.60 7.64
C LEU A 38 2.05 12.96 7.14
N LEU A 39 0.79 13.31 7.42
CA LEU A 39 0.26 14.63 7.10
C LEU A 39 0.93 15.74 7.91
N GLU A 40 1.52 15.47 9.05
CA GLU A 40 2.20 16.51 9.84
C GLU A 40 3.61 16.83 9.32
N PHE A 41 4.12 16.07 8.34
CA PHE A 41 5.45 16.30 7.77
C PHE A 41 5.48 17.55 6.88
N HIS A 42 6.69 18.04 6.62
CA HIS A 42 6.92 19.21 5.77
C HIS A 42 6.23 19.05 4.41
N LYS A 43 5.62 20.15 3.92
CA LYS A 43 4.69 20.14 2.77
C LYS A 43 5.26 19.43 1.53
N ASP A 44 6.52 19.71 1.20
CA ASP A 44 7.17 19.17 0.00
C ASP A 44 7.92 17.85 0.23
N SER A 45 7.79 17.25 1.42
CA SER A 45 8.40 15.97 1.73
C SER A 45 7.65 14.80 1.08
N LEU A 46 8.38 13.73 0.78
CA LEU A 46 7.78 12.47 0.31
C LEU A 46 6.76 11.91 1.31
N GLY A 47 7.05 12.01 2.61
CA GLY A 47 6.13 11.53 3.66
C GLY A 47 4.80 12.28 3.67
N ARG A 48 4.81 13.60 3.51
CA ARG A 48 3.57 14.39 3.40
C ARG A 48 2.75 14.00 2.18
N LYS A 49 3.39 13.85 1.02
CA LYS A 49 2.73 13.39 -0.22
C LYS A 49 2.13 12.00 -0.08
N LEU A 50 2.80 11.09 0.66
CA LEU A 50 2.28 9.77 0.98
C LEU A 50 1.06 9.83 1.91
N GLY A 51 1.08 10.70 2.93
CA GLY A 51 -0.10 10.95 3.77
C GLY A 51 -1.29 11.48 2.96
N GLU A 52 -1.05 12.38 2.00
CA GLU A 52 -2.07 12.91 1.10
C GLU A 52 -2.63 11.83 0.16
N PHE A 53 -1.78 10.93 -0.34
CA PHE A 53 -2.19 9.76 -1.12
C PHE A 53 -3.12 8.84 -0.33
N TYR A 54 -2.76 8.46 0.90
CA TYR A 54 -3.61 7.65 1.76
C TYR A 54 -4.96 8.31 2.02
N LYS A 55 -4.96 9.61 2.34
CA LYS A 55 -6.18 10.39 2.57
C LYS A 55 -7.08 10.46 1.33
N LYS A 56 -6.50 10.63 0.14
CA LYS A 56 -7.22 10.72 -1.14
C LYS A 56 -7.91 9.40 -1.51
N HIS A 57 -7.24 8.27 -1.31
CA HIS A 57 -7.74 6.95 -1.70
C HIS A 57 -8.48 6.19 -0.58
N GLY A 58 -8.47 6.71 0.64
CA GLY A 58 -9.09 6.05 1.80
C GLY A 58 -8.33 4.78 2.23
N PHE A 59 -7.03 4.73 1.97
CA PHE A 59 -6.17 3.59 2.25
C PHE A 59 -5.56 3.67 3.65
N THR A 60 -5.21 2.50 4.18
CA THR A 60 -4.49 2.35 5.45
C THR A 60 -3.15 1.68 5.17
N MET A 61 -2.09 2.18 5.81
CA MET A 61 -0.76 1.62 5.79
C MET A 61 -0.80 0.16 6.25
N ILE A 62 -0.23 -0.70 5.42
CA ILE A 62 -0.03 -2.10 5.76
C ILE A 62 1.38 -2.26 6.33
N PRO A 63 1.54 -2.63 7.61
CA PRO A 63 2.86 -2.72 8.22
C PRO A 63 3.80 -3.64 7.43
N LYS A 64 5.04 -3.19 7.22
CA LYS A 64 6.10 -3.86 6.46
C LYS A 64 5.92 -3.89 4.93
N MET A 65 4.88 -3.23 4.42
CA MET A 65 4.58 -3.09 2.98
C MET A 65 4.46 -1.61 2.56
N GLU A 66 4.76 -0.67 3.45
CA GLU A 66 4.62 0.77 3.25
C GLU A 66 5.43 1.29 2.04
N ASN A 67 6.56 0.63 1.75
CA ASN A 67 7.41 0.98 0.63
C ASN A 67 6.74 0.78 -0.73
N HIS A 68 5.75 -0.12 -0.82
CA HIS A 68 4.96 -0.33 -2.03
C HIS A 68 4.25 0.96 -2.43
N ASP A 69 3.60 1.61 -1.47
CA ASP A 69 2.77 2.77 -1.76
C ASP A 69 3.60 4.01 -2.14
N VAL A 70 4.87 4.03 -1.73
CA VAL A 70 5.85 5.01 -2.20
C VAL A 70 6.12 4.85 -3.70
N HIS A 71 6.08 3.63 -4.24
CA HIS A 71 6.35 3.39 -5.65
C HIS A 71 5.32 4.10 -6.53
N HIS A 72 4.02 4.11 -6.18
CA HIS A 72 3.00 4.91 -6.88
C HIS A 72 3.39 6.38 -7.02
N LEU A 73 3.98 6.97 -5.96
CA LEU A 73 4.39 8.37 -5.97
C LEU A 73 5.62 8.63 -6.84
N LEU A 74 6.53 7.66 -6.93
CA LEU A 74 7.79 7.79 -7.67
C LEU A 74 7.62 7.46 -9.15
N THR A 75 6.79 6.47 -9.50
CA THR A 75 6.57 6.03 -10.87
C THR A 75 5.40 6.73 -11.55
N GLY A 76 4.50 7.34 -10.77
CA GLY A 76 3.25 7.92 -11.26
C GLY A 76 2.18 6.88 -11.61
N CYS A 77 2.40 5.59 -11.30
CA CYS A 77 1.40 4.54 -11.45
C CYS A 77 0.21 4.81 -10.53
N GLY A 78 -1.00 4.81 -11.08
CA GLY A 78 -2.23 4.93 -10.31
C GLY A 78 -2.56 3.67 -9.49
N THR A 79 -3.76 3.68 -8.90
CA THR A 79 -4.29 2.56 -8.10
C THR A 79 -5.34 1.75 -8.86
N ASN A 80 -5.42 1.92 -10.18
CA ASN A 80 -6.28 1.09 -11.02
C ASN A 80 -5.59 -0.26 -11.24
N PHE A 81 -6.36 -1.28 -11.64
CA PHE A 81 -5.84 -2.65 -11.68
C PHE A 81 -4.69 -2.81 -12.70
N GLU A 82 -4.74 -2.07 -13.79
CA GLU A 82 -3.73 -2.06 -14.84
C GLU A 82 -2.39 -1.48 -14.35
N ASP A 83 -2.44 -0.35 -13.65
CA ASP A 83 -1.28 0.34 -13.06
C ASP A 83 -0.66 -0.49 -11.93
N GLU A 84 -1.48 -1.21 -11.15
CA GLU A 84 -1.02 -2.14 -10.11
C GLU A 84 -0.31 -3.38 -10.68
N ILE A 85 -0.63 -3.79 -11.91
CA ILE A 85 0.08 -4.87 -12.62
C ILE A 85 1.40 -4.36 -13.23
N ALA A 86 1.41 -3.10 -13.67
CA ALA A 86 2.58 -2.51 -14.31
C ALA A 86 3.73 -2.20 -13.33
N MET A 87 3.41 -2.04 -12.05
CA MET A 87 4.34 -1.70 -10.96
C MET A 87 4.97 -2.93 -10.31
#